data_AF-A0A8J7M6U2-F1
#
_entry.id   AF-A0A8J7M6U2-F1
#
_cell.length_a   1.000
_cell.length_b   1.000
_cell.length_c   1.000
_cell.angle_alpha   90.00
_cell.angle_beta   90.00
_cell.angle_gamma   90.00
#
_symmetry.space_group_name_H-M   'P 1'
#
loop_
_entity.id
_entity.type
_entity.pdbx_description
1 polymer ?
#
loop_
_entity_poly.entity_id
_entity_poly.type
_entity_poly.pdbx_seq_one_letter_code
_entity_poly.pdbx_strand_id
1 'polypeptide(L)'
;MGEDKEQPRRRSWDLDQYHTSRGQQETPSDPFGRRTREEEVDEKALLAALYGDKSIRARYRDDGSLLLLALKTALLSVLTLGIYRFWMVTHLRRYFASAIRVDGDAIEYTGTGIEKLLGFLLALVVLAVYLGLINTGLAFLNLSFFQGNPLALNVSLLALVPFWFWASYRARRYMLSRLRWRGIRFGVEPGAWGYTWRSLLWGLLTIVTAGLALPYMHFKQAKYVTDRTWFGDQRFEQEGSWLGLMVWWSWIYVTALIFALVTWGMVIEAEYSEDFTEGAVSIMMMLWFVVASFIVFAYQISSFRYLWDNRVLGESTLGNDVSILRVFGITVGGYIATSLATLVAVAIVGAAVAGLWIVLGGPSAAALLAMAESRAGAGAEASGFSLGAATVPLVAIVVIGFLTINAIVYALTQLFLVQPVLRRKVEAMQIENPHALRSVAQRSHDEATEAGGFADALGLDVGAGV
;
A
#
# COMPACT_ATOMS: atom_id res chain seq x y z
N MET A 1 56.81 -19.16 -89.22
CA MET A 1 55.60 -20.02 -89.19
C MET A 1 54.62 -19.32 -88.25
N GLY A 2 53.61 -18.66 -88.82
CA GLY A 2 52.63 -17.74 -88.20
C GLY A 2 53.22 -16.35 -87.91
N GLU A 3 53.01 -15.24 -88.65
CA GLU A 3 51.74 -14.58 -89.09
C GLU A 3 50.80 -14.35 -87.88
N ASP A 4 50.23 -13.17 -87.60
CA ASP A 4 49.84 -12.07 -88.48
C ASP A 4 49.40 -10.83 -87.65
N LYS A 5 49.62 -9.63 -88.23
CA LYS A 5 48.71 -8.47 -88.35
C LYS A 5 48.12 -7.75 -87.12
N GLU A 6 48.44 -6.45 -86.96
CA GLU A 6 47.60 -5.28 -87.33
C GLU A 6 46.51 -4.96 -86.28
N GLN A 7 46.16 -3.73 -85.89
CA GLN A 7 46.33 -2.39 -86.44
C GLN A 7 46.01 -1.36 -85.32
N PRO A 8 46.43 -0.09 -85.45
CA PRO A 8 46.12 0.99 -84.51
C PRO A 8 44.83 1.74 -84.92
N ARG A 9 44.03 2.22 -83.96
CA ARG A 9 42.99 3.24 -84.26
C ARG A 9 43.25 4.56 -83.56
N ARG A 10 43.27 5.58 -84.41
CA ARG A 10 43.53 6.99 -84.19
C ARG A 10 42.41 7.66 -83.38
N ARG A 11 42.86 8.56 -82.50
CA ARG A 11 42.40 9.94 -82.26
C ARG A 11 41.03 10.34 -82.84
N SER A 12 40.17 10.81 -81.94
CA SER A 12 39.45 12.08 -82.11
C SER A 12 39.65 12.88 -80.82
N TRP A 13 40.09 14.12 -80.98
CA TRP A 13 40.37 15.09 -79.92
C TRP A 13 39.12 15.89 -79.55
N ASP A 14 39.25 16.59 -78.41
CA ASP A 14 38.48 17.75 -77.91
C ASP A 14 37.52 17.44 -76.75
N LEU A 15 37.44 18.22 -75.68
CA LEU A 15 38.16 19.38 -75.12
C LEU A 15 37.63 19.51 -73.67
N ASP A 16 38.27 20.36 -72.85
CA ASP A 16 37.83 20.86 -71.52
C ASP A 16 38.11 19.94 -70.32
N GLN A 17 39.23 20.11 -69.60
CA GLN A 17 39.63 21.19 -68.69
C GLN A 17 38.90 21.25 -67.32
N TYR A 18 39.75 21.14 -66.29
CA TYR A 18 39.67 21.64 -64.91
C TYR A 18 39.01 20.84 -63.76
N HIS A 19 39.68 21.02 -62.60
CA HIS A 19 39.24 20.87 -61.20
C HIS A 19 39.50 19.50 -60.54
N THR A 20 40.62 19.30 -59.84
CA THR A 20 41.11 19.83 -58.53
C THR A 20 41.01 18.78 -57.43
N SER A 21 42.18 18.47 -56.87
CA SER A 21 42.45 17.77 -55.63
C SER A 21 41.76 18.45 -54.44
N ARG A 22 40.98 17.68 -53.65
CA ARG A 22 40.51 18.11 -52.32
C ARG A 22 41.53 17.68 -51.27
N GLY A 23 42.22 18.68 -50.73
CA GLY A 23 42.89 18.61 -49.43
C GLY A 23 41.89 18.75 -48.27
N GLN A 24 42.40 18.35 -47.10
CA GLN A 24 41.90 18.57 -45.73
C GLN A 24 40.68 19.48 -45.58
N GLN A 25 39.57 18.90 -45.13
CA GLN A 25 38.49 19.65 -44.47
C GLN A 25 38.89 19.83 -43.01
N GLU A 26 39.41 21.01 -42.69
CA GLU A 26 39.29 21.57 -41.35
C GLU A 26 37.81 21.89 -41.10
N THR A 27 37.25 21.33 -40.03
CA THR A 27 35.91 21.66 -39.54
C THR A 27 35.89 23.11 -39.02
N PRO A 28 34.92 23.96 -39.42
CA PRO A 28 34.81 25.31 -38.89
C PRO A 28 34.41 25.27 -37.42
N SER A 29 35.14 25.99 -36.56
CA SER A 29 34.74 26.28 -35.19
C SER A 29 33.46 27.13 -35.20
N ASP A 30 32.35 26.53 -34.79
CA ASP A 30 31.06 27.21 -34.58
C ASP A 30 31.19 28.22 -33.42
N PRO A 31 30.94 29.54 -33.64
CA PRO A 31 30.98 30.54 -32.58
C PRO A 31 29.76 30.48 -31.64
N PHE A 32 28.77 29.64 -31.92
CA PHE A 32 27.60 29.40 -31.06
C PHE A 32 27.54 27.93 -30.64
N GLY A 33 28.50 27.52 -29.79
CA GLY A 33 28.70 26.15 -29.32
C GLY A 33 27.43 25.39 -28.95
N ARG A 34 26.84 24.70 -29.93
CA ARG A 34 25.97 23.56 -29.71
C ARG A 34 26.88 22.36 -29.51
N ARG A 35 27.09 21.98 -28.25
CA ARG A 35 27.79 20.73 -27.92
C ARG A 35 27.15 19.61 -28.73
N THR A 36 27.99 18.85 -29.41
CA THR A 36 27.52 17.66 -30.11
C THR A 36 26.98 16.67 -29.09
N ARG A 37 26.00 15.85 -29.47
CA ARG A 37 25.37 14.87 -28.57
C ARG A 37 26.40 13.89 -27.99
N GLU A 38 27.51 13.67 -28.70
CA GLU A 38 28.63 12.83 -28.27
C GLU A 38 29.46 13.52 -27.18
N GLU A 39 29.81 14.80 -27.31
CA GLU A 39 30.50 15.57 -26.26
C GLU A 39 29.66 15.70 -24.98
N GLU A 40 28.35 15.84 -25.09
CA GLU A 40 27.46 15.93 -23.93
C GLU A 40 27.32 14.57 -23.19
N VAL A 41 27.43 13.46 -23.93
CA VAL A 41 27.44 12.10 -23.37
C VAL A 41 28.77 11.80 -22.70
N ASP A 42 29.88 12.18 -23.33
CA ASP A 42 31.22 12.01 -22.77
C ASP A 42 31.40 12.89 -21.52
N GLU A 43 30.96 14.15 -21.52
CA GLU A 43 31.02 15.00 -20.33
C GLU A 43 30.15 14.46 -19.20
N LYS A 44 28.94 13.94 -19.48
CA LYS A 44 28.12 13.27 -18.45
C LYS A 44 28.79 12.01 -17.92
N ALA A 45 29.42 11.21 -18.78
CA ALA A 45 30.16 10.01 -18.37
C ALA A 45 31.40 10.35 -17.54
N LEU A 46 32.11 11.43 -17.90
CA LEU A 46 33.31 11.90 -17.23
C LEU A 46 32.97 12.60 -15.90
N LEU A 47 31.86 13.35 -15.84
CA LEU A 47 31.31 13.90 -14.60
C LEU A 47 30.76 12.80 -13.68
N ALA A 48 30.11 11.76 -14.22
CA ALA A 48 29.70 10.59 -13.45
C ALA A 48 30.91 9.78 -12.93
N ALA A 49 32.00 9.73 -13.70
CA ALA A 49 33.24 9.10 -13.29
C ALA A 49 34.02 9.92 -12.23
N LEU A 50 33.99 11.25 -12.31
CA LEU A 50 34.70 12.16 -11.40
C LEU A 50 33.94 12.45 -10.10
N TYR A 51 32.62 12.58 -10.16
CA TYR A 51 31.79 12.99 -9.02
C TYR A 51 30.84 11.89 -8.53
N GLY A 52 30.72 10.76 -9.22
CA GLY A 52 29.67 9.76 -8.98
C GLY A 52 28.31 10.21 -9.50
N ASP A 53 27.33 9.31 -9.47
CA ASP A 53 25.97 9.62 -9.91
C ASP A 53 25.33 10.66 -8.97
N LYS A 54 24.79 11.75 -9.52
CA LYS A 54 24.17 12.83 -8.73
C LYS A 54 22.93 12.37 -7.98
N SER A 55 22.26 11.33 -8.49
CA SER A 55 21.13 10.71 -7.82
C SER A 55 21.09 9.20 -8.06
N ILE A 56 20.58 8.45 -7.08
CA ILE A 56 20.39 7.00 -7.18
C ILE A 56 18.89 6.72 -7.16
N ARG A 57 18.42 5.96 -8.15
CA ARG A 57 17.04 5.50 -8.21
C ARG A 57 16.89 4.11 -7.61
N ALA A 58 15.85 3.91 -6.80
CA ALA A 58 15.51 2.58 -6.32
C ALA A 58 14.89 1.74 -7.46
N ARG A 59 15.25 0.46 -7.51
CA ARG A 59 14.76 -0.50 -8.50
C ARG A 59 13.98 -1.61 -7.82
N TYR A 60 12.93 -2.08 -8.47
CA TYR A 60 12.17 -3.24 -8.03
C TYR A 60 12.51 -4.43 -8.93
N ARG A 61 13.10 -5.49 -8.38
CA ARG A 61 13.39 -6.73 -9.09
C ARG A 61 12.41 -7.82 -8.69
N ASP A 62 11.62 -8.27 -9.65
CA ASP A 62 10.70 -9.39 -9.50
C ASP A 62 11.38 -10.68 -9.98
N ASP A 63 11.34 -11.74 -9.16
CA ASP A 63 11.83 -13.06 -9.55
C ASP A 63 10.70 -14.02 -9.97
N GLY A 64 9.45 -13.55 -9.94
CA GLY A 64 8.25 -14.33 -10.29
C GLY A 64 7.82 -15.35 -9.23
N SER A 65 8.55 -15.48 -8.11
CA SER A 65 8.27 -16.46 -7.07
C SER A 65 7.14 -16.04 -6.11
N LEU A 66 6.68 -14.78 -6.17
CA LEU A 66 5.65 -14.25 -5.28
C LEU A 66 4.36 -15.07 -5.27
N LEU A 67 3.87 -15.48 -6.44
CA LEU A 67 2.62 -16.23 -6.55
C LEU A 67 2.72 -17.57 -5.82
N LEU A 68 3.79 -18.33 -6.08
CA LEU A 68 4.01 -19.63 -5.44
C LEU A 68 4.22 -19.46 -3.93
N LEU A 69 4.95 -18.43 -3.51
CA LEU A 69 5.15 -18.10 -2.11
C LEU A 69 3.82 -17.79 -1.41
N ALA A 70 3.00 -16.90 -2.01
CA ALA A 70 1.72 -16.50 -1.45
C ALA A 70 0.73 -17.67 -1.37
N LEU A 71 0.63 -18.51 -2.41
CA LEU A 71 -0.24 -19.69 -2.39
C LEU A 71 0.22 -20.74 -1.39
N LYS A 72 1.52 -21.05 -1.32
CA LYS A 72 2.07 -22.02 -0.36
C LYS A 72 1.79 -21.58 1.07
N THR A 73 2.02 -20.31 1.37
CA THR A 73 1.83 -19.75 2.72
C THR A 73 0.36 -19.56 3.07
N ALA A 74 -0.50 -19.27 2.09
CA ALA A 74 -1.96 -19.27 2.24
C ALA A 74 -2.49 -20.67 2.57
N LEU A 75 -2.07 -21.70 1.83
CA LEU A 75 -2.45 -23.10 2.10
C LEU A 75 -2.05 -23.53 3.51
N LEU A 76 -0.80 -23.26 3.91
CA LEU A 76 -0.33 -23.54 5.27
C LEU A 76 -1.13 -22.77 6.33
N SER A 77 -1.60 -21.56 6.02
CA SER A 77 -2.47 -20.79 6.92
C SER A 77 -3.83 -21.46 7.09
N VAL A 78 -4.43 -22.01 6.03
CA VAL A 78 -5.68 -22.79 6.15
C VAL A 78 -5.47 -24.06 6.96
N LEU A 79 -4.42 -24.83 6.66
CA LEU A 79 -4.11 -26.10 7.33
C LEU A 79 -3.83 -25.95 8.83
N THR A 80 -3.33 -24.79 9.25
CA THR A 80 -3.03 -24.47 10.66
C THR A 80 -4.13 -23.62 11.31
N LEU A 81 -5.33 -23.58 10.73
CA LEU A 81 -6.48 -22.81 11.23
C LEU A 81 -6.16 -21.32 11.48
N GLY A 82 -5.35 -20.74 10.61
CA GLY A 82 -4.95 -19.33 10.61
C GLY A 82 -3.65 -19.03 11.37
N ILE A 83 -3.06 -19.99 12.09
CA ILE A 83 -1.84 -19.74 12.88
C ILE A 83 -0.65 -19.39 11.98
N TYR A 84 -0.50 -20.05 10.82
CA TYR A 84 0.64 -19.81 9.93
C TYR A 84 0.65 -18.40 9.30
N ARG A 85 -0.41 -17.59 9.48
CA ARG A 85 -0.49 -16.21 8.95
C ARG A 85 0.69 -15.34 9.41
N PHE A 86 1.19 -15.55 10.63
CA PHE A 86 2.34 -14.78 11.15
C PHE A 86 3.62 -15.07 10.37
N TRP A 87 3.84 -16.32 9.98
CA TRP A 87 4.94 -16.70 9.11
C TRP A 87 4.71 -16.20 7.69
N MET A 88 3.50 -16.34 7.15
CA MET A 88 3.14 -15.83 5.83
C MET A 88 3.52 -14.36 5.67
N VAL A 89 3.09 -13.50 6.60
CA VAL A 89 3.44 -12.07 6.62
C VAL A 89 4.94 -11.84 6.58
N THR A 90 5.71 -12.57 7.40
CA THR A 90 7.18 -12.40 7.43
C THR A 90 7.88 -12.87 6.16
N HIS A 91 7.39 -13.95 5.53
CA HIS A 91 7.94 -14.43 4.26
C HIS A 91 7.67 -13.42 3.13
N LEU A 92 6.44 -12.90 3.05
CA LEU A 92 6.09 -11.87 2.07
C LEU A 92 6.87 -10.58 2.30
N ARG A 93 7.04 -10.15 3.55
CA ARG A 93 7.84 -8.95 3.85
C ARG A 93 9.31 -9.13 3.49
N ARG A 94 9.88 -10.32 3.72
CA ARG A 94 11.24 -10.67 3.29
C ARG A 94 11.37 -10.66 1.77
N TYR A 95 10.37 -11.20 1.07
CA TYR A 95 10.29 -11.14 -0.38
C TYR A 95 10.32 -9.70 -0.89
N PHE A 96 9.37 -8.87 -0.44
CA PHE A 96 9.29 -7.46 -0.87
C PHE A 96 10.54 -6.66 -0.52
N ALA A 97 11.12 -6.87 0.65
CA ALA A 97 12.40 -6.23 1.01
C ALA A 97 13.51 -6.62 0.03
N SER A 98 13.68 -7.91 -0.26
CA SER A 98 14.72 -8.40 -1.16
C SER A 98 14.52 -7.98 -2.62
N ALA A 99 13.27 -7.73 -3.02
CA ALA A 99 12.92 -7.21 -4.34
C ALA A 99 13.30 -5.72 -4.50
N ILE A 100 13.35 -4.96 -3.42
CA ILE A 100 13.75 -3.54 -3.44
C ILE A 100 15.27 -3.44 -3.42
N ARG A 101 15.84 -2.81 -4.44
CA ARG A 101 17.28 -2.54 -4.56
C ARG A 101 17.57 -1.06 -4.65
N VAL A 102 18.49 -0.58 -3.81
CA VAL A 102 18.97 0.81 -3.78
C VAL A 102 20.49 0.76 -3.99
N ASP A 103 21.00 1.53 -4.95
CA ASP A 103 22.42 1.49 -5.37
C ASP A 103 22.91 0.08 -5.77
N GLY A 104 22.01 -0.76 -6.29
CA GLY A 104 22.32 -2.16 -6.66
C GLY A 104 22.19 -3.20 -5.54
N ASP A 105 22.24 -2.76 -4.28
CA ASP A 105 22.12 -3.61 -3.08
C ASP A 105 20.66 -3.77 -2.64
N ALA A 106 20.30 -4.99 -2.22
CA ALA A 106 18.94 -5.31 -1.78
C ALA A 106 18.69 -4.91 -0.31
N ILE A 107 17.45 -4.59 0.02
CA ILE A 107 17.03 -4.41 1.41
C ILE A 107 16.81 -5.79 2.05
N GLU A 108 17.30 -5.95 3.28
CA GLU A 108 17.16 -7.18 4.05
C GLU A 108 16.13 -7.00 5.16
N TYR A 109 15.26 -7.99 5.34
CA TYR A 109 14.34 -8.05 6.47
C TYR A 109 14.68 -9.24 7.38
N THR A 110 14.93 -8.94 8.66
CA THR A 110 15.42 -9.91 9.66
C THR A 110 14.35 -10.34 10.68
N GLY A 111 13.12 -9.84 10.57
CA GLY A 111 12.05 -10.18 11.51
C GLY A 111 11.54 -11.61 11.34
N THR A 112 11.04 -12.18 12.43
CA THR A 112 10.58 -13.58 12.50
C THR A 112 9.08 -13.69 12.77
N GLY A 113 8.47 -14.79 12.30
CA GLY A 113 7.05 -15.05 12.52
C GLY A 113 6.71 -15.25 14.00
N ILE A 114 7.64 -15.83 14.78
CA ILE A 114 7.44 -16.09 16.21
C ILE A 114 7.40 -14.79 17.03
N GLU A 115 8.22 -13.79 16.70
CA GLU A 115 8.14 -12.46 17.30
C GLU A 115 6.75 -11.83 17.10
N LYS A 116 6.17 -11.98 15.91
CA LYS A 116 4.81 -11.52 15.62
C LYS A 116 3.75 -12.31 16.38
N LEU A 117 3.85 -13.64 16.44
CA LEU A 117 2.91 -14.47 17.19
C LEU A 117 2.92 -14.14 18.69
N LEU A 118 4.10 -14.05 19.31
CA LEU A 118 4.24 -13.74 20.73
C LEU A 118 3.73 -12.33 21.05
N GLY A 119 4.04 -11.35 20.19
CA GLY A 119 3.51 -10.00 20.33
C GLY A 119 1.98 -9.95 20.22
N PHE A 120 1.38 -10.77 19.35
CA PHE A 120 -0.08 -10.87 19.18
C PHE A 120 -0.75 -11.48 20.40
N LEU A 121 -0.20 -12.59 20.92
CA LEU A 121 -0.73 -13.24 22.12
C LEU A 121 -0.66 -12.30 23.34
N LEU A 122 0.47 -11.62 23.52
CA LEU A 122 0.62 -10.63 24.58
C LEU A 122 -0.37 -9.46 24.40
N ALA A 123 -0.58 -9.01 23.16
CA ALA A 123 -1.56 -7.97 22.86
C ALA A 123 -2.99 -8.39 23.17
N LEU A 124 -3.38 -9.63 22.86
CA LEU A 124 -4.70 -10.16 23.22
C LEU A 124 -4.93 -10.14 24.73
N VAL A 125 -3.94 -10.57 25.52
CA VAL A 125 -4.03 -10.55 26.99
C VAL A 125 -4.14 -9.11 27.50
N VAL A 126 -3.26 -8.21 27.05
CA VAL A 126 -3.28 -6.80 27.45
C VAL A 126 -4.60 -6.14 27.05
N LEU A 127 -5.10 -6.42 25.84
CA LEU A 127 -6.35 -5.86 25.33
C LEU A 127 -7.56 -6.38 26.10
N ALA A 128 -7.60 -7.68 26.42
CA ALA A 128 -8.68 -8.26 27.22
C ALA A 128 -8.74 -7.65 28.63
N VAL A 129 -7.59 -7.48 29.28
CA VAL A 129 -7.49 -6.81 30.59
C VAL A 129 -7.91 -5.34 30.47
N TYR A 130 -7.41 -4.63 29.47
CA TYR A 130 -7.73 -3.22 29.23
C TYR A 130 -9.24 -2.99 29.01
N LEU A 131 -9.87 -3.77 28.12
CA LEU A 131 -11.31 -3.68 27.86
C LEU A 131 -12.12 -4.13 29.08
N GLY A 132 -11.69 -5.16 29.80
CA GLY A 132 -12.32 -5.63 31.03
C GLY A 132 -12.33 -4.55 32.12
N LEU A 133 -11.20 -3.85 32.31
CA LEU A 133 -11.10 -2.72 33.23
C LEU A 133 -12.00 -1.56 32.84
N ILE A 134 -12.08 -1.23 31.56
CA ILE A 134 -12.95 -0.15 31.07
C ILE A 134 -14.41 -0.49 31.26
N ASN A 135 -14.83 -1.70 30.89
CA ASN A 135 -16.21 -2.14 31.09
C ASN A 135 -16.59 -2.18 32.58
N THR A 136 -15.68 -2.65 33.44
CA THR A 136 -15.88 -2.66 34.89
C THR A 136 -15.96 -1.24 35.45
N GLY A 137 -15.08 -0.34 35.01
CA GLY A 137 -15.10 1.07 35.40
C GLY A 137 -16.38 1.79 34.95
N LEU A 138 -16.82 1.56 33.72
CA LEU A 138 -18.08 2.09 33.19
C LEU A 138 -19.29 1.57 33.98
N ALA A 139 -19.28 0.29 34.35
CA ALA A 139 -20.32 -0.31 35.20
C ALA A 139 -20.29 0.29 36.62
N PHE A 140 -19.10 0.47 37.20
CA PHE A 140 -18.93 1.03 38.55
C PHE A 140 -19.35 2.51 38.63
N LEU A 141 -19.03 3.30 37.61
CA LEU A 141 -19.46 4.70 37.54
C LEU A 141 -20.99 4.87 37.40
N ASN A 142 -21.73 3.75 37.35
CA ASN A 142 -23.18 3.66 37.18
C ASN A 142 -23.70 4.77 36.27
N LEU A 143 -23.04 4.93 35.11
CA LEU A 143 -23.47 5.85 34.06
C LEU A 143 -24.77 5.27 33.50
N SER A 144 -25.85 5.49 34.26
CA SER A 144 -27.19 4.95 34.08
C SER A 144 -27.78 5.36 32.74
N PHE A 145 -27.16 6.35 32.07
CA PHE A 145 -27.40 6.77 30.69
C PHE A 145 -27.14 5.68 29.64
N PHE A 146 -26.32 4.66 29.93
CA PHE A 146 -25.87 3.66 28.96
C PHE A 146 -26.43 2.26 29.21
N GLN A 147 -27.11 1.99 30.33
CA GLN A 147 -27.71 0.68 30.57
C GLN A 147 -28.80 0.40 29.54
N GLY A 148 -28.64 -0.65 28.73
CA GLY A 148 -29.57 -1.02 27.66
C GLY A 148 -29.45 -0.21 26.36
N ASN A 149 -28.59 0.81 26.30
CA ASN A 149 -28.39 1.61 25.10
C ASN A 149 -27.24 1.03 24.26
N PRO A 150 -27.44 0.72 22.96
CA PRO A 150 -26.36 0.28 22.07
C PRO A 150 -25.16 1.25 22.01
N LEU A 151 -25.36 2.52 22.40
CA LEU A 151 -24.27 3.50 22.56
C LEU A 151 -23.22 3.11 23.62
N ALA A 152 -23.54 2.29 24.62
CA ALA A 152 -22.59 1.81 25.63
C ALA A 152 -21.47 0.95 25.01
N LEU A 153 -21.85 0.08 24.07
CA LEU A 153 -20.93 -0.74 23.30
C LEU A 153 -20.00 0.16 22.46
N ASN A 154 -20.54 1.26 21.93
CA ASN A 154 -19.79 2.21 21.12
C ASN A 154 -18.75 3.00 21.93
N VAL A 155 -19.03 3.33 23.21
CA VAL A 155 -18.03 3.99 24.09
C VAL A 155 -16.85 3.06 24.37
N SER A 156 -17.10 1.77 24.54
CA SER A 156 -16.05 0.77 24.74
C SER A 156 -15.15 0.61 23.51
N LEU A 157 -15.69 0.85 22.30
CA LEU A 157 -14.89 0.89 21.07
C LEU A 157 -14.01 2.14 20.98
N LEU A 158 -14.43 3.29 21.53
CA LEU A 158 -13.59 4.50 21.59
C LEU A 158 -12.32 4.27 22.42
N ALA A 159 -12.37 3.37 23.40
CA ALA A 159 -11.18 2.97 24.16
C ALA A 159 -10.11 2.27 23.30
N LEU A 160 -10.47 1.71 22.14
CA LEU A 160 -9.49 1.10 21.23
C LEU A 160 -8.63 2.14 20.51
N VAL A 161 -9.08 3.39 20.42
CA VAL A 161 -8.40 4.44 19.65
C VAL A 161 -6.99 4.76 20.20
N PRO A 162 -6.78 4.98 21.51
CA PRO A 162 -5.43 5.09 22.07
C PRO A 162 -4.56 3.86 21.77
N PHE A 163 -5.11 2.67 21.92
CA PHE A 163 -4.39 1.42 21.70
C PHE A 163 -3.99 1.23 20.23
N TRP A 164 -4.83 1.66 19.29
CA TRP A 164 -4.54 1.70 17.85
C TRP A 164 -3.32 2.58 17.52
N PHE A 165 -3.28 3.82 18.03
CA PHE A 165 -2.14 4.71 17.80
C PHE A 165 -0.86 4.20 18.46
N TRP A 166 -0.97 3.64 19.66
CA TRP A 166 0.17 3.07 20.36
C TRP A 166 0.73 1.84 19.63
N ALA A 167 -0.14 0.92 19.22
CA ALA A 167 0.24 -0.29 18.49
C ALA A 167 0.84 0.03 17.12
N SER A 168 0.27 0.99 16.38
CA SER A 168 0.78 1.40 15.07
C SER A 168 2.20 1.98 15.13
N TYR A 169 2.52 2.80 16.14
CA TYR A 169 3.88 3.30 16.34
C TYR A 169 4.88 2.17 16.63
N ARG A 170 4.50 1.25 17.52
CA ARG A 170 5.33 0.08 17.85
C ARG A 170 5.52 -0.86 16.66
N ALA A 171 4.49 -1.06 15.83
CA ALA A 171 4.60 -1.84 14.60
C ALA A 171 5.67 -1.27 13.67
N ARG A 172 5.64 0.06 13.45
CA ARG A 172 6.61 0.75 12.59
C ARG A 172 8.02 0.65 13.15
N ARG A 173 8.19 0.86 14.46
CA ARG A 173 9.48 0.71 15.14
C ARG A 173 10.05 -0.70 14.99
N TYR A 174 9.23 -1.74 15.26
CA TYR A 174 9.62 -3.14 15.06
C TYR A 174 10.05 -3.39 13.61
N MET A 175 9.23 -2.97 12.65
CA MET A 175 9.50 -3.16 11.23
C MET A 175 10.83 -2.53 10.82
N LEU A 176 11.05 -1.25 11.16
CA LEU A 176 12.29 -0.54 10.82
C LEU A 176 13.50 -1.14 11.53
N SER A 177 13.39 -1.55 12.80
CA SER A 177 14.49 -2.22 13.52
C SER A 177 14.96 -3.54 12.89
N ARG A 178 14.11 -4.15 12.05
CA ARG A 178 14.38 -5.40 11.35
C ARG A 178 14.76 -5.20 9.88
N LEU A 179 14.73 -3.96 9.38
CA LEU A 179 15.20 -3.62 8.04
C LEU A 179 16.69 -3.26 8.08
N ARG A 180 17.42 -3.76 7.09
CA ARG A 180 18.84 -3.44 6.88
C ARG A 180 19.10 -3.13 5.41
N TRP A 181 20.05 -2.24 5.16
CA TRP A 181 20.60 -1.99 3.84
C TRP A 181 22.12 -1.93 3.97
N ARG A 182 22.84 -2.73 3.17
CA ARG A 182 24.31 -2.86 3.25
C ARG A 182 24.82 -3.24 4.65
N GLY A 183 24.04 -4.06 5.36
CA GLY A 183 24.32 -4.45 6.75
C GLY A 183 23.98 -3.40 7.82
N ILE A 184 23.70 -2.16 7.42
CA ILE A 184 23.34 -1.05 8.32
C ILE A 184 21.85 -1.12 8.66
N ARG A 185 21.52 -1.02 9.94
CA ARG A 185 20.15 -1.16 10.46
C ARG A 185 19.41 0.17 10.44
N PHE A 186 18.11 0.09 10.13
CA PHE A 186 17.18 1.18 10.43
C PHE A 186 16.69 1.07 11.87
N GLY A 187 16.22 2.17 12.45
CA GLY A 187 15.71 2.22 13.82
C GLY A 187 14.73 3.35 14.03
N VAL A 188 13.88 3.23 15.04
CA VAL A 188 13.03 4.32 15.52
C VAL A 188 13.16 4.42 17.04
N GLU A 189 13.32 5.64 17.55
CA GLU A 189 13.38 5.91 18.98
C GLU A 189 12.10 5.49 19.72
N PRO A 190 12.18 5.19 21.02
CA PRO A 190 10.99 4.98 21.85
C PRO A 190 10.15 6.27 21.91
N GLY A 191 8.85 6.14 21.68
CA GLY A 191 7.95 7.31 21.62
C GLY A 191 6.46 7.00 21.51
N ALA A 192 6.04 5.76 21.72
CA ALA A 192 4.68 5.31 21.43
C ALA A 192 3.60 6.09 22.20
N TRP A 193 3.84 6.40 23.49
CA TRP A 193 2.91 7.19 24.30
C TRP A 193 2.85 8.65 23.84
N GLY A 194 4.01 9.24 23.54
CA GLY A 194 4.08 10.60 23.01
C GLY A 194 3.40 10.74 21.65
N TYR A 195 3.48 9.71 20.81
CA TYR A 195 2.73 9.63 19.56
C TYR A 195 1.22 9.54 19.83
N THR A 196 0.81 8.63 20.71
CA THR A 196 -0.60 8.35 21.04
C THR A 196 -1.32 9.59 21.56
N TRP A 197 -0.75 10.27 22.57
CA TRP A 197 -1.37 11.45 23.16
C TRP A 197 -1.56 12.58 22.13
N ARG A 198 -0.53 12.83 21.31
CA ARG A 198 -0.63 13.82 20.21
C ARG A 198 -1.70 13.42 19.21
N SER A 199 -1.76 12.15 18.82
CA SER A 199 -2.77 11.64 17.88
C SER A 199 -4.19 11.77 18.41
N LEU A 200 -4.40 11.55 19.72
CA LEU A 200 -5.70 11.77 20.36
C LEU A 200 -6.10 13.24 20.37
N LEU A 201 -5.17 14.14 20.75
CA LEU A 201 -5.43 15.59 20.77
C LEU A 201 -5.74 16.13 19.37
N TRP A 202 -4.92 15.79 18.38
CA TRP A 202 -5.14 16.21 16.99
C TRP A 202 -6.36 15.54 16.36
N GLY A 203 -6.67 14.30 16.76
CA GLY A 203 -7.88 13.59 16.36
C GLY A 203 -9.15 14.26 16.90
N LEU A 204 -9.14 14.69 18.16
CA LEU A 204 -10.23 15.48 18.74
C LEU A 204 -10.39 16.82 18.02
N LEU A 205 -9.27 17.53 17.78
CA LEU A 205 -9.29 18.79 17.04
C LEU A 205 -9.83 18.60 15.62
N THR A 206 -9.47 17.50 14.96
CA THR A 206 -9.98 17.12 13.65
C THR A 206 -11.50 16.95 13.65
N ILE A 207 -12.06 16.29 14.66
CA ILE A 207 -13.51 16.09 14.78
C ILE A 207 -14.21 17.45 14.97
N VAL A 208 -13.71 18.28 15.90
CA VAL A 208 -14.26 19.61 16.19
C VAL A 208 -14.20 20.53 14.97
N THR A 209 -13.16 20.38 14.13
CA THR A 209 -12.95 21.23 12.95
C THR A 209 -13.52 20.63 11.65
N ALA A 210 -14.39 19.62 11.74
CA ALA A 210 -14.97 18.91 10.59
C ALA A 210 -13.90 18.49 9.55
N GLY A 211 -12.78 17.99 10.03
CA GLY A 211 -11.66 17.53 9.20
C GLY A 211 -10.62 18.60 8.85
N LEU A 212 -10.82 19.89 9.16
CA LEU A 212 -9.89 20.94 8.69
C LEU A 212 -8.49 20.77 9.31
N ALA A 213 -8.40 20.22 10.52
CA ALA A 213 -7.12 19.94 11.16
C ALA A 213 -6.42 18.65 10.66
N LEU A 214 -7.02 17.87 9.75
CA LEU A 214 -6.42 16.62 9.25
C LEU A 214 -5.05 16.76 8.60
N PRO A 215 -4.81 17.66 7.61
CA PRO A 215 -3.49 17.80 7.01
C PRO A 215 -2.44 18.26 8.01
N TYR A 216 -2.83 19.08 9.00
CA TYR A 216 -1.95 19.46 10.10
C TYR A 216 -1.59 18.26 10.98
N MET A 217 -2.58 17.45 11.37
CA MET A 217 -2.39 16.21 12.11
C MET A 217 -1.44 15.26 11.36
N HIS A 218 -1.72 15.01 10.08
CA HIS A 218 -0.93 14.12 9.24
C HIS A 218 0.53 14.57 9.15
N PHE A 219 0.78 15.87 8.92
CA PHE A 219 2.14 16.41 8.88
C PHE A 219 2.87 16.25 10.22
N LYS A 220 2.24 16.64 11.33
CA LYS A 220 2.87 16.55 12.66
C LYS A 220 3.13 15.11 13.09
N GLN A 221 2.24 14.17 12.76
CA GLN A 221 2.44 12.75 13.01
C GLN A 221 3.56 12.18 12.14
N ALA A 222 3.59 12.51 10.86
CA ALA A 222 4.67 12.10 9.95
C ALA A 222 6.02 12.64 10.46
N LYS A 223 6.10 13.93 10.77
CA LYS A 223 7.29 14.56 11.36
C LYS A 223 7.73 13.90 12.66
N TYR A 224 6.79 13.59 13.57
CA TYR A 224 7.11 12.93 14.84
C TYR A 224 7.81 11.57 14.65
N VAL A 225 7.38 10.80 13.64
CA VAL A 225 7.94 9.49 13.32
C VAL A 225 9.25 9.63 12.54
N THR A 226 9.27 10.44 11.48
CA THR A 226 10.47 10.67 10.65
C THR A 226 11.61 11.21 11.49
N ASP A 227 11.39 12.27 12.28
CA ASP A 227 12.42 12.86 13.14
C ASP A 227 12.90 11.89 14.23
N ARG A 228 12.27 10.73 14.43
CA ARG A 228 12.74 9.69 15.36
C ARG A 228 13.32 8.48 14.65
N THR A 229 13.36 8.52 13.33
CA THR A 229 13.89 7.43 12.51
C THR A 229 15.37 7.67 12.24
N TRP A 230 16.15 6.60 12.33
CA TRP A 230 17.59 6.59 12.11
C TRP A 230 17.95 5.54 11.07
N PHE A 231 18.99 5.83 10.30
CA PHE A 231 19.70 4.87 9.46
C PHE A 231 21.17 4.86 9.90
N GLY A 232 21.60 3.80 10.57
CA GLY A 232 22.91 3.78 11.21
C GLY A 232 23.05 4.90 12.23
N ASP A 233 24.01 5.80 12.00
CA ASP A 233 24.30 7.00 12.80
C ASP A 233 23.69 8.29 12.21
N GLN A 234 22.99 8.22 11.08
CA GLN A 234 22.30 9.36 10.48
C GLN A 234 20.81 9.39 10.85
N ARG A 235 20.31 10.59 11.13
CA ARG A 235 18.92 10.83 11.48
C ARG A 235 18.13 11.27 10.26
N PHE A 236 16.88 10.79 10.15
CA PHE A 236 15.94 11.35 9.20
C PHE A 236 15.30 12.61 9.77
N GLU A 237 15.14 13.62 8.94
CA GLU A 237 14.47 14.87 9.30
C GLU A 237 13.34 15.15 8.32
N GLN A 238 12.16 15.47 8.84
CA GLN A 238 11.03 15.91 8.04
C GLN A 238 11.01 17.43 7.95
N GLU A 239 11.37 17.94 6.79
CA GLU A 239 11.22 19.34 6.43
C GLU A 239 9.82 19.63 5.85
N GLY A 240 9.64 20.85 5.36
CA GLY A 240 8.39 21.31 4.76
C GLY A 240 7.40 21.89 5.77
N SER A 241 6.19 22.17 5.28
CA SER A 241 5.11 22.78 6.03
C SER A 241 3.80 22.02 5.83
N TRP A 242 2.91 22.11 6.82
CA TRP A 242 1.58 21.50 6.73
C TRP A 242 0.71 22.12 5.62
N LEU A 243 1.00 23.35 5.20
CA LEU A 243 0.29 24.06 4.13
C LEU A 243 0.44 23.34 2.78
N GLY A 244 1.55 22.64 2.55
CA GLY A 244 1.74 21.84 1.34
C GLY A 244 0.72 20.71 1.21
N LEU A 245 0.25 20.15 2.33
CA LEU A 245 -0.80 19.11 2.33
C LEU A 245 -2.21 19.70 2.21
N MET A 246 -2.41 20.95 2.64
CA MET A 246 -3.72 21.63 2.60
C MET A 246 -4.24 21.81 1.17
N VAL A 247 -3.36 22.04 0.19
CA VAL A 247 -3.75 22.29 -1.20
C VAL A 247 -4.54 21.12 -1.80
N TRP A 248 -4.16 19.88 -1.48
CA TRP A 248 -4.91 18.70 -1.95
C TRP A 248 -6.11 18.39 -1.06
N TRP A 249 -6.03 18.72 0.23
CA TRP A 249 -7.13 18.51 1.17
C TRP A 249 -8.32 19.43 0.87
N SER A 250 -8.08 20.65 0.37
CA SER A 250 -9.15 21.60 0.02
C SER A 250 -10.11 21.07 -1.05
N TRP A 251 -9.64 20.21 -1.96
CA TRP A 251 -10.49 19.57 -2.97
C TRP A 251 -11.60 18.71 -2.37
N ILE A 252 -11.41 18.13 -1.19
CA ILE A 252 -12.46 17.38 -0.50
C ILE A 252 -13.62 18.31 -0.12
N TYR A 253 -13.31 19.51 0.38
CA TYR A 253 -14.34 20.51 0.70
C TYR A 253 -15.00 21.08 -0.55
N VAL A 254 -14.22 21.32 -1.61
CA VAL A 254 -14.78 21.75 -2.91
C VAL A 254 -15.79 20.72 -3.39
N THR A 255 -15.47 19.44 -3.33
CA THR A 255 -16.39 18.42 -3.83
C THR A 255 -17.53 18.11 -2.87
N ALA A 256 -17.32 18.22 -1.56
CA ALA A 256 -18.42 18.20 -0.59
C ALA A 256 -19.40 19.36 -0.81
N LEU A 257 -18.90 20.55 -1.14
CA LEU A 257 -19.71 21.72 -1.47
C LEU A 257 -20.49 21.50 -2.77
N ILE A 258 -19.82 21.02 -3.83
CA ILE A 258 -20.48 20.67 -5.10
C ILE A 258 -21.60 19.65 -4.85
N PHE A 259 -21.32 18.61 -4.07
CA PHE A 259 -22.35 17.64 -3.71
C PHE A 259 -23.52 18.28 -2.98
N ALA A 260 -23.27 19.09 -1.95
CA ALA A 260 -24.32 19.77 -1.21
C ALA A 260 -25.19 20.66 -2.11
N LEU A 261 -24.58 21.40 -3.03
CA LEU A 261 -25.30 22.25 -3.99
C LEU A 261 -26.12 21.43 -4.98
N VAL A 262 -25.58 20.32 -5.48
CA VAL A 262 -26.28 19.43 -6.41
C VAL A 262 -27.44 18.74 -5.70
N THR A 263 -27.23 18.21 -4.49
CA THR A 263 -28.30 17.62 -3.69
C THR A 263 -29.38 18.65 -3.36
N TRP A 264 -29.00 19.88 -3.01
CA TRP A 264 -29.95 20.97 -2.78
C TRP A 264 -30.80 21.28 -4.01
N GLY A 265 -30.18 21.38 -5.19
CA GLY A 265 -30.90 21.57 -6.45
C GLY A 265 -31.84 20.41 -6.78
N MET A 266 -31.41 19.16 -6.53
CA MET A 266 -32.25 17.98 -6.72
C MET A 266 -33.45 17.95 -5.76
N VAL A 267 -33.28 18.37 -4.51
CA VAL A 267 -34.39 18.46 -3.54
C VAL A 267 -35.43 19.48 -3.99
N ILE A 268 -34.99 20.63 -4.50
CA ILE A 268 -35.90 21.62 -5.09
C ILE A 268 -36.63 21.02 -6.29
N GLU A 269 -35.92 20.42 -7.24
CA GLU A 269 -36.54 19.81 -8.44
C GLU A 269 -37.56 18.72 -8.08
N ALA A 270 -37.27 17.91 -7.06
CA ALA A 270 -38.17 16.88 -6.54
C ALA A 270 -39.46 17.45 -5.92
N GLU A 271 -39.45 18.71 -5.47
CA GLU A 271 -40.64 19.38 -4.94
C GLU A 271 -41.57 19.91 -6.05
N TYR A 272 -41.01 20.27 -7.22
CA TYR A 272 -41.77 20.89 -8.32
C TYR A 272 -42.08 19.95 -9.50
N SER A 273 -41.38 18.83 -9.63
CA SER A 273 -41.51 17.90 -10.76
C SER A 273 -41.94 16.49 -10.32
N GLU A 274 -43.02 15.97 -10.92
CA GLU A 274 -43.47 14.58 -10.68
C GLU A 274 -42.57 13.55 -11.39
N ASP A 275 -41.75 13.99 -12.35
CA ASP A 275 -40.81 13.14 -13.12
C ASP A 275 -39.51 12.83 -12.36
N PHE A 276 -39.31 13.39 -11.16
CA PHE A 276 -38.12 13.13 -10.37
C PHE A 276 -38.10 11.69 -9.83
N THR A 277 -37.17 10.87 -10.33
CA THR A 277 -37.07 9.45 -9.98
C THR A 277 -35.99 9.16 -8.93
N GLU A 278 -36.22 8.16 -8.08
CA GLU A 278 -35.21 7.60 -7.16
C GLU A 278 -33.95 7.12 -7.89
N GLY A 279 -34.09 6.74 -9.18
CA GLY A 279 -32.98 6.34 -10.04
C GLY A 279 -31.97 7.46 -10.28
N ALA A 280 -32.44 8.70 -10.46
CA ALA A 280 -31.56 9.85 -10.65
C ALA A 280 -30.70 10.12 -9.39
N VAL A 281 -31.30 10.02 -8.20
CA VAL A 281 -30.59 10.15 -6.91
C VAL A 281 -29.54 9.05 -6.77
N SER A 282 -29.90 7.81 -7.10
CA SER A 282 -28.99 6.66 -7.01
C SER A 282 -27.76 6.81 -7.93
N ILE A 283 -27.97 7.26 -9.17
CA ILE A 283 -26.88 7.53 -10.12
C ILE A 283 -25.99 8.68 -9.60
N MET A 284 -26.58 9.76 -9.10
CA MET A 284 -25.84 10.88 -8.52
C MET A 284 -24.95 10.43 -7.36
N MET A 285 -25.50 9.63 -6.43
CA MET A 285 -24.76 9.09 -5.29
C MET A 285 -23.61 8.18 -5.72
N MET A 286 -23.83 7.35 -6.76
CA MET A 286 -22.77 6.51 -7.32
C MET A 286 -21.65 7.35 -7.94
N LEU A 287 -21.98 8.35 -8.75
CA LEU A 287 -20.99 9.24 -9.37
C LEU A 287 -20.20 10.01 -8.30
N TRP A 288 -20.88 10.51 -7.27
CA TRP A 288 -20.20 11.17 -6.17
C TRP A 288 -19.29 10.20 -5.41
N PHE A 289 -19.74 8.98 -5.10
CA PHE A 289 -18.86 8.00 -4.45
C PHE A 289 -17.55 7.74 -5.23
N VAL A 290 -17.64 7.66 -6.57
CA VAL A 290 -16.46 7.49 -7.44
C VAL A 290 -15.54 8.71 -7.37
N VAL A 291 -16.09 9.92 -7.49
CA VAL A 291 -15.30 11.16 -7.44
C VAL A 291 -14.69 11.37 -6.05
N ALA A 292 -15.43 11.10 -4.97
CA ALA A 292 -14.96 11.20 -3.58
C ALA A 292 -13.78 10.27 -3.35
N SER A 293 -13.93 9.01 -3.78
CA SER A 293 -12.89 7.99 -3.66
C SER A 293 -11.62 8.38 -4.42
N PHE A 294 -11.77 8.94 -5.63
CA PHE A 294 -10.64 9.44 -6.41
C PHE A 294 -9.91 10.60 -5.71
N ILE A 295 -10.64 11.56 -5.12
CA ILE A 295 -10.04 12.70 -4.43
C ILE A 295 -9.29 12.25 -3.18
N VAL A 296 -9.90 11.37 -2.37
CA VAL A 296 -9.24 10.81 -1.19
C VAL A 296 -7.97 10.05 -1.60
N PHE A 297 -8.03 9.26 -2.67
CA PHE A 297 -6.87 8.57 -3.22
C PHE A 297 -5.79 9.56 -3.70
N ALA A 298 -6.18 10.61 -4.44
CA ALA A 298 -5.27 11.64 -4.92
C ALA A 298 -4.57 12.33 -3.75
N TYR A 299 -5.29 12.63 -2.66
CA TYR A 299 -4.73 13.15 -1.43
C TYR A 299 -3.74 12.18 -0.77
N GLN A 300 -4.03 10.88 -0.72
CA GLN A 300 -3.11 9.88 -0.16
C GLN A 300 -1.78 9.83 -0.94
N ILE A 301 -1.84 9.85 -2.28
CA ILE A 301 -0.63 9.82 -3.11
C ILE A 301 0.11 11.16 -3.08
N SER A 302 -0.60 12.28 -3.09
CA SER A 302 0.03 13.61 -3.06
C SER A 302 0.67 13.91 -1.70
N SER A 303 0.01 13.52 -0.60
CA SER A 303 0.59 13.62 0.75
C SER A 303 1.81 12.72 0.91
N PHE A 304 1.77 11.49 0.38
CA PHE A 304 2.94 10.62 0.35
C PHE A 304 4.10 11.24 -0.42
N ARG A 305 3.85 11.77 -1.62
CA ARG A 305 4.86 12.44 -2.45
C ARG A 305 5.45 13.65 -1.71
N TYR A 306 4.59 14.54 -1.22
CA TYR A 306 5.01 15.74 -0.49
C TYR A 306 5.86 15.40 0.75
N LEU A 307 5.40 14.45 1.57
CA LEU A 307 6.14 14.05 2.76
C LEU A 307 7.46 13.37 2.41
N TRP A 308 7.53 12.62 1.31
CA TRP A 308 8.78 11.99 0.87
C TRP A 308 9.78 13.00 0.33
N ASP A 309 9.32 13.93 -0.51
CA ASP A 309 10.16 14.98 -1.13
C ASP A 309 10.81 15.92 -0.10
N ASN A 310 10.17 16.08 1.07
CA ASN A 310 10.68 16.91 2.16
C ASN A 310 11.37 16.08 3.25
N ARG A 311 11.85 14.87 2.94
CA ARG A 311 12.67 14.09 3.87
C ARG A 311 14.14 14.23 3.52
N VAL A 312 14.90 14.53 4.56
CA VAL A 312 16.36 14.63 4.50
C VAL A 312 16.94 13.52 5.36
N LEU A 313 18.03 12.91 4.89
CA LEU A 313 18.83 11.95 5.63
C LEU A 313 20.28 12.44 5.62
N GLY A 314 20.70 13.07 6.72
CA GLY A 314 22.00 13.75 6.77
C GLY A 314 22.07 14.87 5.72
N GLU A 315 22.92 14.68 4.71
CA GLU A 315 23.07 15.63 3.58
C GLU A 315 22.38 15.15 2.29
N SER A 316 21.68 14.00 2.33
CA SER A 316 20.94 13.45 1.19
C SER A 316 19.47 13.84 1.24
N THR A 317 18.94 14.37 0.15
CA THR A 317 17.51 14.63 -0.04
C THR A 317 16.84 13.43 -0.72
N LEU A 318 15.59 13.16 -0.34
CA LEU A 318 14.78 12.12 -0.97
C LEU A 318 13.80 12.77 -1.94
N GLY A 319 13.72 12.25 -3.17
CA GLY A 319 12.80 12.72 -4.20
C GLY A 319 11.84 11.63 -4.67
N ASN A 320 10.68 12.03 -5.18
CA ASN A 320 9.64 11.11 -5.63
C ASN A 320 8.88 11.62 -6.86
N ASP A 321 8.92 10.87 -7.96
CA ASP A 321 8.22 11.17 -9.23
C ASP A 321 6.90 10.39 -9.44
N VAL A 322 6.30 9.86 -8.37
CA VAL A 322 5.06 9.08 -8.45
C VAL A 322 3.94 9.89 -9.10
N SER A 323 3.31 9.29 -10.12
CA SER A 323 2.17 9.85 -10.84
C SER A 323 0.86 9.31 -10.29
N ILE A 324 -0.04 10.23 -9.86
CA ILE A 324 -1.34 9.90 -9.25
C ILE A 324 -2.17 9.00 -10.17
N LEU A 325 -2.34 9.39 -11.44
CA LEU A 325 -3.19 8.66 -12.39
C LEU A 325 -2.69 7.25 -12.69
N ARG A 326 -1.37 7.03 -12.77
CA ARG A 326 -0.84 5.68 -13.02
C ARG A 326 -1.03 4.79 -11.80
N VAL A 327 -0.74 5.29 -10.59
CA VAL A 327 -0.97 4.50 -9.38
C VAL A 327 -2.46 4.23 -9.16
N PHE A 328 -3.33 5.20 -9.48
CA PHE A 328 -4.77 5.00 -9.46
C PHE A 328 -5.20 3.89 -10.41
N GLY A 329 -4.78 3.95 -11.68
CA GLY A 329 -5.09 2.91 -12.68
C GLY A 329 -4.61 1.53 -12.26
N ILE A 330 -3.40 1.43 -11.70
CA ILE A 330 -2.86 0.18 -11.14
C ILE A 330 -3.70 -0.30 -9.96
N THR A 331 -4.09 0.60 -9.06
CA THR A 331 -4.87 0.27 -7.85
C THR A 331 -6.27 -0.22 -8.23
N VAL A 332 -6.99 0.51 -9.09
CA VAL A 332 -8.31 0.14 -9.57
C VAL A 332 -8.26 -1.16 -10.37
N GLY A 333 -7.31 -1.29 -11.30
CA GLY A 333 -7.11 -2.53 -12.06
C GLY A 333 -6.79 -3.72 -11.15
N GLY A 334 -5.95 -3.51 -10.13
CA GLY A 334 -5.61 -4.51 -9.13
C GLY A 334 -6.81 -4.94 -8.28
N TYR A 335 -7.65 -4.00 -7.85
CA TYR A 335 -8.90 -4.33 -7.14
C TYR A 335 -9.87 -5.10 -8.03
N ILE A 336 -10.06 -4.69 -9.29
CA ILE A 336 -10.92 -5.41 -10.24
C ILE A 336 -10.42 -6.83 -10.46
N ALA A 337 -9.11 -7.00 -10.72
CA ALA A 337 -8.50 -8.31 -10.91
C ALA A 337 -8.64 -9.20 -9.67
N THR A 338 -8.39 -8.64 -8.47
CA THR A 338 -8.56 -9.34 -7.19
C THR A 338 -10.00 -9.76 -6.97
N SER A 339 -10.97 -8.87 -7.23
CA SER A 339 -12.40 -9.15 -7.08
C SER A 339 -12.87 -10.24 -8.04
N LEU A 340 -12.50 -10.17 -9.33
CA LEU A 340 -12.85 -11.20 -10.32
C LEU A 340 -12.26 -12.56 -9.95
N ALA A 341 -10.98 -12.61 -9.58
CA ALA A 341 -10.33 -13.84 -9.13
C ALA A 341 -10.95 -14.37 -7.83
N THR A 342 -11.38 -13.49 -6.93
CA THR A 342 -12.09 -13.86 -5.69
C THR A 342 -13.45 -14.45 -5.99
N LEU A 343 -14.22 -13.90 -6.95
CA LEU A 343 -15.51 -14.46 -7.35
C LEU A 343 -15.35 -15.90 -7.85
N VAL A 344 -14.33 -16.16 -8.67
CA VAL A 344 -13.99 -17.51 -9.14
C VAL A 344 -13.60 -18.41 -7.96
N ALA A 345 -12.76 -17.93 -7.05
CA ALA A 345 -12.37 -18.70 -5.87
C ALA A 345 -13.56 -19.03 -4.95
N VAL A 346 -14.48 -18.08 -4.74
CA VAL A 346 -15.71 -18.29 -3.95
C VAL A 346 -16.61 -19.31 -4.62
N ALA A 347 -16.76 -19.27 -5.95
CA ALA A 347 -17.55 -20.26 -6.68
C ALA A 347 -16.95 -21.68 -6.54
N ILE A 348 -15.63 -21.82 -6.70
CA ILE A 348 -14.92 -23.10 -6.58
C ILE A 348 -15.00 -23.65 -5.15
N VAL A 349 -14.64 -22.83 -4.16
CA VAL A 349 -14.64 -23.24 -2.75
C VAL A 349 -16.07 -23.50 -2.28
N GLY A 350 -17.03 -22.67 -2.67
CA GLY A 350 -18.44 -22.84 -2.36
C GLY A 350 -19.00 -24.15 -2.93
N ALA A 351 -18.67 -24.48 -4.18
CA ALA A 351 -19.05 -25.76 -4.78
C ALA A 351 -18.41 -26.96 -4.04
N ALA A 352 -17.13 -26.85 -3.66
CA ALA A 352 -16.45 -27.90 -2.89
C ALA A 352 -17.06 -28.09 -1.49
N VAL A 353 -17.39 -26.99 -0.80
CA VAL A 353 -18.07 -26.99 0.51
C VAL A 353 -19.45 -27.62 0.39
N ALA A 354 -20.25 -27.22 -0.59
CA ALA A 354 -21.59 -27.77 -0.82
C ALA A 354 -21.54 -29.26 -1.19
N GLY A 355 -20.59 -29.66 -2.04
CA GLY A 355 -20.38 -31.06 -2.40
C GLY A 355 -19.98 -31.92 -1.19
N LEU A 356 -19.02 -31.45 -0.38
CA LEU A 356 -18.61 -32.14 0.84
C LEU A 356 -19.77 -32.24 1.84
N TRP A 357 -20.58 -31.18 1.99
CA TRP A 357 -21.76 -31.19 2.84
C TRP A 357 -22.75 -32.30 2.46
N ILE A 358 -23.02 -32.47 1.16
CA ILE A 358 -23.89 -33.54 0.66
C ILE A 358 -23.28 -34.93 0.94
N VAL A 359 -21.98 -35.10 0.72
CA VAL A 359 -21.27 -36.37 0.98
C VAL A 359 -21.30 -36.76 2.46
N LEU A 360 -21.28 -35.78 3.37
CA LEU A 360 -21.41 -36.02 4.81
C LEU A 360 -22.86 -36.23 5.28
N GLY A 361 -23.82 -36.38 4.36
CA GLY A 361 -25.23 -36.63 4.67
C GLY A 361 -26.05 -35.38 4.98
N GLY A 362 -25.52 -34.20 4.65
CA GLY A 362 -26.24 -32.94 4.77
C GLY A 362 -27.34 -32.76 3.72
N PRO A 363 -28.49 -32.12 4.06
CA PRO A 363 -29.54 -31.81 3.09
C PRO A 363 -29.04 -30.86 2.00
N SER A 364 -29.51 -31.07 0.77
CA SER A 364 -29.22 -30.17 -0.35
C SER A 364 -29.86 -28.79 -0.15
N ALA A 365 -29.35 -27.78 -0.89
CA ALA A 365 -29.94 -26.44 -0.87
C ALA A 365 -31.43 -26.46 -1.25
N ALA A 366 -31.83 -27.28 -2.22
CA ALA A 366 -33.22 -27.45 -2.61
C ALA A 366 -34.07 -28.09 -1.48
N ALA A 367 -33.52 -29.09 -0.78
CA ALA A 367 -34.20 -29.70 0.36
C ALA A 367 -34.37 -28.70 1.52
N LEU A 368 -33.35 -27.89 1.81
CA LEU A 368 -33.43 -26.82 2.80
C LEU A 368 -34.46 -25.76 2.42
N LEU A 369 -34.51 -25.38 1.14
CA LEU A 369 -35.47 -24.39 0.63
C LEU A 369 -36.90 -24.93 0.73
N ALA A 370 -37.14 -26.17 0.32
CA ALA A 370 -38.44 -26.83 0.46
C ALA A 370 -38.86 -26.99 1.93
N MET A 371 -37.93 -27.28 2.84
CA MET A 371 -38.19 -27.29 4.29
C MET A 371 -38.54 -25.89 4.82
N ALA A 372 -37.86 -24.85 4.33
CA ALA A 372 -38.14 -23.46 4.71
C ALA A 372 -39.50 -22.99 4.21
N GLU A 373 -39.87 -23.30 2.96
CA GLU A 373 -41.17 -23.00 2.36
C GLU A 373 -42.31 -23.74 3.09
N SER A 374 -42.12 -25.03 3.38
CA SER A 374 -43.03 -25.84 4.20
C SER A 374 -43.30 -25.20 5.56
N ARG A 375 -42.25 -24.66 6.21
CA ARG A 375 -42.37 -23.99 7.51
C ARG A 375 -43.03 -22.61 7.42
N ALA A 376 -42.76 -21.85 6.37
CA ALA A 376 -43.38 -20.54 6.16
C ALA A 376 -44.91 -20.63 6.06
N GLY A 377 -45.44 -21.76 5.55
CA GLY A 377 -46.88 -22.04 5.51
C GLY A 377 -47.50 -22.55 6.82
N ALA A 378 -46.70 -23.02 7.78
CA ALA A 378 -47.18 -23.80 8.93
C ALA A 378 -47.49 -22.98 10.21
N GLY A 379 -47.33 -21.66 10.20
CA GLY A 379 -47.48 -20.83 11.40
C GLY A 379 -46.28 -20.97 12.34
N ALA A 380 -45.68 -19.84 12.71
CA ALA A 380 -44.42 -19.77 13.43
C ALA A 380 -44.55 -20.11 14.93
N GLU A 381 -44.77 -21.38 15.27
CA GLU A 381 -44.51 -21.84 16.63
C GLU A 381 -43.05 -22.32 16.77
N ALA A 382 -42.37 -21.66 17.69
CA ALA A 382 -40.92 -21.61 17.84
C ALA A 382 -40.32 -22.92 18.38
N SER A 383 -40.12 -23.90 17.50
CA SER A 383 -39.03 -24.88 17.67
C SER A 383 -37.81 -24.40 16.88
N GLY A 384 -36.75 -23.99 17.58
CA GLY A 384 -35.51 -23.51 16.95
C GLY A 384 -34.97 -24.51 15.93
N PHE A 385 -34.47 -24.01 14.80
CA PHE A 385 -33.82 -24.82 13.79
C PHE A 385 -32.58 -25.49 14.39
N SER A 386 -32.72 -26.74 14.84
CA SER A 386 -31.58 -27.53 15.29
C SER A 386 -31.08 -28.35 14.11
N LEU A 387 -29.91 -28.05 13.54
CA LEU A 387 -29.29 -28.94 12.56
C LEU A 387 -28.77 -30.26 13.20
N GLY A 388 -29.27 -30.63 14.38
CA GLY A 388 -28.88 -31.84 15.12
C GLY A 388 -27.36 -32.05 15.17
N ALA A 389 -26.95 -33.32 15.06
CA ALA A 389 -25.54 -33.70 14.97
C ALA A 389 -24.84 -33.22 13.68
N ALA A 390 -25.58 -32.74 12.66
CA ALA A 390 -25.04 -32.23 11.41
C ALA A 390 -24.62 -30.73 11.49
N THR A 391 -24.97 -30.02 12.58
CA THR A 391 -24.50 -28.65 12.87
C THR A 391 -22.97 -28.55 12.86
N VAL A 392 -22.31 -29.43 13.61
CA VAL A 392 -20.86 -29.39 13.85
C VAL A 392 -20.06 -29.57 12.56
N PRO A 393 -20.29 -30.61 11.72
CA PRO A 393 -19.56 -30.76 10.46
C PRO A 393 -19.86 -29.61 9.49
N LEU A 394 -21.09 -29.09 9.44
CA LEU A 394 -21.42 -27.92 8.61
C LEU A 394 -20.59 -26.70 9.02
N VAL A 395 -20.58 -26.39 10.32
CA VAL A 395 -19.82 -25.26 10.87
C VAL A 395 -18.33 -25.44 10.54
N ALA A 396 -17.77 -26.64 10.74
CA ALA A 396 -16.38 -26.91 10.44
C ALA A 396 -16.04 -26.67 8.95
N ILE A 397 -16.87 -27.18 8.03
CA ILE A 397 -16.66 -27.00 6.59
C ILE A 397 -16.79 -25.53 6.19
N VAL A 398 -17.80 -24.83 6.70
CA VAL A 398 -18.01 -23.40 6.42
C VAL A 398 -16.83 -22.58 6.95
N VAL A 399 -16.32 -22.87 8.15
CA VAL A 399 -15.13 -22.23 8.70
C VAL A 399 -13.91 -22.49 7.84
N ILE A 400 -13.67 -23.74 7.40
CA ILE A 400 -12.55 -24.06 6.51
C ILE A 400 -12.70 -23.35 5.17
N GLY A 401 -13.90 -23.32 4.58
CA GLY A 401 -14.19 -22.60 3.35
C GLY A 401 -13.93 -21.09 3.49
N PHE A 402 -14.40 -20.49 4.58
CA PHE A 402 -14.16 -19.09 4.92
C PHE A 402 -12.66 -18.79 5.07
N LEU A 403 -11.91 -19.61 5.82
CA LEU A 403 -10.46 -19.46 5.97
C LEU A 403 -9.74 -19.58 4.62
N THR A 404 -10.19 -20.50 3.77
CA THR A 404 -9.64 -20.71 2.42
C THR A 404 -9.86 -19.47 1.54
N ILE A 405 -11.07 -18.93 1.50
CA ILE A 405 -11.39 -17.72 0.74
C ILE A 405 -10.54 -16.55 1.25
N ASN A 406 -10.46 -16.33 2.57
CA ASN A 406 -9.63 -15.26 3.13
C ASN A 406 -8.15 -15.41 2.77
N ALA A 407 -7.61 -16.62 2.83
CA ALA A 407 -6.22 -16.88 2.47
C ALA A 407 -5.96 -16.62 0.97
N ILE A 408 -6.90 -17.01 0.10
CA ILE A 408 -6.82 -16.72 -1.35
C ILE A 408 -6.92 -15.21 -1.60
N VAL A 409 -7.91 -14.52 -1.03
CA VAL A 409 -8.07 -13.06 -1.17
C VAL A 409 -6.81 -12.33 -0.73
N TYR A 410 -6.22 -12.74 0.39
CA TYR A 410 -4.97 -12.16 0.87
C TYR A 410 -3.83 -12.38 -0.15
N ALA A 411 -3.65 -13.60 -0.66
CA ALA A 411 -2.62 -13.90 -1.67
C ALA A 411 -2.82 -13.10 -2.97
N LEU A 412 -4.06 -13.03 -3.47
CA LEU A 412 -4.42 -12.26 -4.66
C LEU A 412 -4.17 -10.76 -4.47
N THR A 413 -4.49 -10.24 -3.29
CA THR A 413 -4.22 -8.83 -2.93
C THR A 413 -2.73 -8.54 -2.98
N GLN A 414 -1.86 -9.44 -2.51
CA GLN A 414 -0.42 -9.24 -2.61
C GLN A 414 0.08 -9.20 -4.06
N LEU A 415 -0.49 -10.06 -4.91
CA LEU A 415 -0.08 -10.22 -6.31
C LEU A 415 -0.58 -9.08 -7.21
N PHE A 416 -1.88 -8.74 -7.14
CA PHE A 416 -2.50 -7.81 -8.07
C PHE A 416 -2.56 -6.36 -7.56
N LEU A 417 -2.47 -6.15 -6.25
CA LEU A 417 -2.57 -4.82 -5.65
C LEU A 417 -1.25 -4.37 -5.03
N VAL A 418 -0.73 -5.10 -4.04
CA VAL A 418 0.43 -4.65 -3.26
C VAL A 418 1.68 -4.60 -4.10
N GLN A 419 2.00 -5.69 -4.83
CA GLN A 419 3.22 -5.75 -5.64
C GLN A 419 3.29 -4.66 -6.72
N PRO A 420 2.26 -4.45 -7.57
CA PRO A 420 2.33 -3.45 -8.63
C PRO A 420 2.38 -2.00 -8.09
N VAL A 421 1.62 -1.71 -7.02
CA VAL A 421 1.67 -0.40 -6.37
C VAL A 421 3.03 -0.16 -5.73
N LEU A 422 3.57 -1.15 -5.02
CA LEU A 422 4.89 -1.07 -4.40
C LEU A 422 5.98 -0.87 -5.45
N ARG A 423 5.97 -1.66 -6.53
CA ARG A 423 6.88 -1.53 -7.66
C ARG A 423 6.90 -0.09 -8.18
N ARG A 424 5.72 0.48 -8.46
CA ARG A 424 5.62 1.85 -8.98
C ARG A 424 6.10 2.90 -7.99
N LYS A 425 5.80 2.74 -6.70
CA LYS A 425 6.28 3.65 -5.65
C LYS A 425 7.80 3.61 -5.53
N VAL A 426 8.39 2.41 -5.53
CA VAL A 426 9.84 2.20 -5.39
C VAL A 426 10.58 2.75 -6.60
N GLU A 427 10.15 2.44 -7.82
CA GLU A 427 10.79 2.92 -9.06
C GLU A 427 10.75 4.44 -9.22
N ALA A 428 9.85 5.11 -8.52
CA ALA A 428 9.72 6.56 -8.51
C ALA A 428 10.56 7.23 -7.42
N MET A 429 11.10 6.48 -6.46
CA MET A 429 11.97 7.00 -5.40
C MET A 429 13.37 7.25 -5.93
N GLN A 430 13.88 8.43 -5.64
CA GLN A 430 15.23 8.87 -5.97
C GLN A 430 15.90 9.41 -4.71
N ILE A 431 17.20 9.18 -4.58
CA ILE A 431 18.05 9.72 -3.53
C ILE A 431 19.02 10.67 -4.20
N GLU A 432 18.98 11.94 -3.87
CA GLU A 432 19.94 12.93 -4.36
C GLU A 432 21.13 13.02 -3.39
N ASN A 433 22.31 13.31 -3.92
CA ASN A 433 23.56 13.32 -3.15
C ASN A 433 23.81 12.00 -2.38
N PRO A 434 23.94 10.86 -3.08
CA PRO A 434 24.10 9.55 -2.44
C PRO A 434 25.44 9.36 -1.71
N HIS A 435 26.41 10.26 -1.95
CA HIS A 435 27.75 10.16 -1.37
C HIS A 435 27.73 10.25 0.16
N ALA A 436 26.83 11.06 0.71
CA ALA A 436 26.62 11.18 2.15
C ALA A 436 26.13 9.88 2.80
N LEU A 437 25.56 8.94 2.02
CA LEU A 437 25.15 7.64 2.54
C LEU A 437 26.31 6.65 2.67
N ARG A 438 27.44 6.89 2.01
CA ARG A 438 28.61 5.99 2.06
C ARG A 438 29.40 6.14 3.36
N SER A 439 29.29 7.27 4.04
CA SER A 439 29.96 7.54 5.32
C SER A 439 29.17 7.07 6.53
N VAL A 440 27.94 6.60 6.35
CA VAL A 440 27.06 6.15 7.44
C VAL A 440 27.65 4.93 8.12
N ALA A 441 27.82 5.02 9.44
CA ALA A 441 28.30 3.92 10.26
C ALA A 441 27.16 3.27 11.05
N GLN A 442 27.36 2.01 11.42
CA GLN A 442 26.40 1.32 12.28
C GLN A 442 26.48 1.89 13.71
N ARG A 443 25.39 2.52 14.16
CA ARG A 443 25.19 2.91 15.56
C ARG A 443 25.18 1.69 16.50
N SER A 444 25.55 1.91 17.76
CA SER A 444 25.47 0.93 18.85
C SER A 444 24.09 0.26 18.91
N HIS A 445 24.06 -0.98 19.37
CA HIS A 445 22.84 -1.79 19.36
C HIS A 445 21.78 -1.18 20.28
N ASP A 446 20.70 -0.64 19.71
CA ASP A 446 19.49 -0.38 20.48
C ASP A 446 18.87 -1.74 20.86
N GLU A 447 18.74 -2.01 22.16
CA GLU A 447 18.05 -3.18 22.72
C GLU A 447 16.54 -3.10 22.43
N ALA A 448 16.14 -3.34 21.18
CA ALA A 448 14.73 -3.40 20.82
C ALA A 448 14.17 -4.78 21.19
N THR A 449 13.69 -4.92 22.44
CA THR A 449 12.95 -6.09 22.96
C THR A 449 11.46 -6.08 22.61
N GLU A 450 11.02 -5.20 21.71
CA GLU A 450 9.60 -5.01 21.40
C GLU A 450 9.14 -5.88 20.22
N ALA A 451 8.13 -6.71 20.46
CA ALA A 451 7.51 -7.58 19.46
C ALA A 451 6.43 -6.87 18.63
N GLY A 452 6.50 -6.97 17.31
CA GLY A 452 5.57 -6.31 16.37
C GLY A 452 4.12 -6.83 16.37
N GLY A 453 3.84 -7.93 17.07
CA GLY A 453 2.54 -8.61 17.04
C GLY A 453 1.36 -7.82 17.62
N PHE A 454 1.61 -6.74 18.36
CA PHE A 454 0.54 -5.87 18.87
C PHE A 454 -0.29 -5.20 17.79
N ALA A 455 0.32 -4.86 16.67
CA ALA A 455 -0.42 -4.35 15.51
C ALA A 455 -1.22 -5.45 14.82
N ASP A 456 -0.68 -6.66 14.73
CA ASP A 456 -1.39 -7.79 14.12
C ASP A 456 -2.68 -8.17 14.89
N ALA A 457 -2.80 -7.79 16.18
CA ALA A 457 -4.00 -7.98 16.99
C ALA A 457 -5.14 -7.02 16.65
N LEU A 458 -4.82 -5.87 16.05
CA LEU A 458 -5.79 -4.84 15.66
C LEU A 458 -6.07 -4.85 14.16
N GLY A 459 -5.59 -5.86 13.42
CA GLY A 459 -5.63 -5.85 11.95
C GLY A 459 -4.75 -4.77 11.33
N LEU A 460 -3.80 -4.23 12.12
CA LEU A 460 -2.93 -3.12 11.76
C LEU A 460 -1.63 -3.55 11.08
N ASP A 461 -1.50 -4.81 10.63
CA ASP A 461 -0.29 -5.20 9.92
C ASP A 461 -0.16 -4.31 8.70
N VAL A 462 0.75 -3.36 8.83
CA VAL A 462 0.99 -2.30 7.88
C VAL A 462 1.40 -3.05 6.62
N GLY A 463 0.47 -3.16 5.67
CA GLY A 463 0.71 -3.89 4.43
C GLY A 463 2.04 -3.45 3.85
N ALA A 464 2.72 -4.32 3.12
CA ALA A 464 4.08 -4.08 2.62
C ALA A 464 4.25 -2.81 1.74
N GLY A 465 3.20 -1.99 1.54
CA GLY A 465 3.17 -0.78 0.71
C GLY A 465 2.95 0.56 1.44
N VAL A 466 3.13 0.66 2.76
CA VAL A 466 3.15 1.95 3.50
C VAL A 466 4.57 2.47 3.69
#